data_AF-A0A853CRP4-F1
#
_entry.id   AF-A0A853CRP4-F1
#
_cell.length_a   1.000
_cell.length_b   1.000
_cell.length_c   1.000
_cell.angle_alpha   90.00
_cell.angle_beta   90.00
_cell.angle_gamma   90.00
#
_symmetry.space_group_name_H-M   'P 1'
#
loop_
_entity.id
_entity.type
_entity.pdbx_description
1 polymer ?
#
loop_
_entity_poly.entity_id
_entity_poly.type
_entity_poly.pdbx_seq_one_letter_code
_entity_poly.pdbx_strand_id
1 'polypeptide(L)'
;MTKHFPGGGPQKDGEDPHFPYGREQIYPGGEFETHLKPFEAAFEAGTSQIMPYYGMPVGTEYEEVGFGFNKSVVTGLLRERYGFDGIVCTDWGLLSDAEIAGQPFPARAWGVEHLSTRERMLKVLDAGADQFGGEAIPDLLIDLVRSGELPEERLDVSARRLLREKFRLGLFDAPTVDPARAAAVVGNAAFVAAGEAAQRASVTLLKNEAVLPLARGAKVFVHGFDPEAVAAYATVVATPEEADVALVRLHAPYEQRSTVFENFFHAGSLDFPQETIDEVLAIARAVPTVLEVFLDRPAILTPFAGEVCAIAADFGASSAALLDVLFGEAAPQGRLPMDLPSSMAAVIANRPDVPFDTADPLYRFGHGLSY
;
A
#
# COMPACT_ATOMS: atom_id res chain seq x y z
N MET A 1 -6.31 13.81 4.21
CA MET A 1 -5.70 14.01 2.88
C MET A 1 -5.84 12.71 2.12
N THR A 2 -6.53 12.74 0.97
CA THR A 2 -6.70 11.57 0.08
C THR A 2 -5.55 11.52 -0.92
N LYS A 3 -5.01 10.32 -1.18
CA LYS A 3 -3.79 10.14 -1.98
C LYS A 3 -3.69 8.74 -2.62
N HIS A 4 -2.92 8.54 -3.69
CA HIS A 4 -2.26 9.58 -4.50
C HIS A 4 -3.05 9.79 -5.81
N PHE A 5 -3.52 11.01 -6.04
CA PHE A 5 -4.35 11.36 -7.20
C PHE A 5 -3.52 11.41 -8.50
N PRO A 6 -4.01 10.92 -9.65
CA PRO A 6 -5.35 10.38 -9.93
C PRO A 6 -5.46 8.84 -9.83
N GLY A 7 -4.70 8.22 -8.92
CA GLY A 7 -4.52 6.78 -8.80
C GLY A 7 -3.09 6.40 -9.17
N GLY A 8 -2.54 5.40 -8.49
CA GLY A 8 -1.14 4.99 -8.62
C GLY A 8 -0.95 3.49 -8.71
N GLY A 9 -1.97 2.77 -9.18
CA GLY A 9 -1.90 1.33 -9.47
C GLY A 9 -1.29 0.99 -10.83
N PRO A 10 -1.55 1.76 -11.91
CA PRO A 10 -1.07 1.45 -13.27
C PRO A 10 0.42 1.68 -13.54
N GLN A 11 1.27 1.46 -12.53
CA GLN A 11 2.72 1.57 -12.67
C GLN A 11 3.22 0.52 -13.65
N LYS A 12 3.99 0.96 -14.64
CA LYS A 12 4.61 0.06 -15.59
C LYS A 12 5.50 -0.94 -14.85
N ASP A 13 5.34 -2.21 -15.20
CA ASP A 13 6.08 -3.34 -14.61
C ASP A 13 5.91 -3.50 -13.08
N GLY A 14 4.96 -2.77 -12.46
CA GLY A 14 4.72 -2.79 -11.01
C GLY A 14 5.83 -2.12 -10.18
N GLU A 15 6.68 -1.29 -10.81
CA GLU A 15 7.79 -0.62 -10.14
C GLU A 15 7.36 0.72 -9.52
N ASP A 16 7.87 1.03 -8.33
CA ASP A 16 7.46 2.21 -7.58
C ASP A 16 8.10 3.52 -8.10
N PRO A 17 7.34 4.63 -8.25
CA PRO A 17 7.83 5.87 -8.84
C PRO A 17 8.67 6.73 -7.89
N HIS A 18 9.02 6.26 -6.69
CA HIS A 18 10.15 6.85 -5.95
C HIS A 18 11.47 6.63 -6.71
N PHE A 19 11.53 5.64 -7.61
CA PHE A 19 12.71 5.29 -8.38
C PHE A 19 12.59 5.68 -9.86
N PRO A 20 13.69 6.07 -10.53
CA PRO A 20 13.66 6.49 -11.94
C PRO A 20 13.09 5.46 -12.91
N TYR A 21 13.23 4.17 -12.61
CA TYR A 21 12.71 3.08 -13.46
C TYR A 21 11.20 2.84 -13.27
N GLY A 22 10.61 3.26 -12.14
CA GLY A 22 9.18 3.13 -11.85
C GLY A 22 8.36 4.40 -12.16
N ARG A 23 8.98 5.41 -12.78
CA ARG A 23 8.34 6.72 -13.04
C ARG A 23 7.15 6.66 -13.99
N GLU A 24 7.05 5.61 -14.81
CA GLU A 24 6.06 5.51 -15.89
C GLU A 24 4.76 4.90 -15.37
N GLN A 25 3.64 5.59 -15.63
CA GLN A 25 2.30 5.08 -15.39
C GLN A 25 1.58 4.93 -16.74
N ILE A 26 1.13 3.72 -17.04
CA ILE A 26 0.62 3.32 -18.36
C ILE A 26 -0.81 2.80 -18.27
N TYR A 27 -1.59 2.96 -19.34
CA TYR A 27 -3.00 2.58 -19.37
C TYR A 27 -3.34 1.71 -20.59
N PRO A 28 -2.74 0.50 -20.71
CA PRO A 28 -2.94 -0.35 -21.88
C PRO A 28 -4.39 -0.88 -22.04
N GLY A 29 -5.18 -0.89 -20.98
CA GLY A 29 -6.61 -1.17 -21.01
C GLY A 29 -7.50 0.03 -21.33
N GLY A 30 -6.95 1.25 -21.29
CA GLY A 30 -7.75 2.48 -21.42
C GLY A 30 -8.61 2.77 -20.19
N GLU A 31 -8.25 2.23 -19.02
CA GLU A 31 -9.08 2.26 -17.81
C GLU A 31 -8.77 3.45 -16.89
N PHE A 32 -8.21 4.54 -17.41
CA PHE A 32 -7.85 5.75 -16.62
C PHE A 32 -9.00 6.22 -15.71
N GLU A 33 -10.22 6.29 -16.25
CA GLU A 33 -11.43 6.69 -15.52
C GLU A 33 -11.78 5.77 -14.35
N THR A 34 -11.47 4.48 -14.45
CA THR A 34 -11.71 3.53 -13.36
C THR A 34 -10.83 3.85 -12.14
N HIS A 35 -9.61 4.37 -12.35
CA HIS A 35 -8.70 4.79 -11.27
C HIS A 35 -9.16 6.07 -10.54
N LEU A 36 -10.11 6.82 -11.12
CA LEU A 36 -10.69 8.01 -10.50
C LEU A 36 -11.81 7.69 -9.50
N LYS A 37 -12.46 6.54 -9.62
CA LYS A 37 -13.64 6.17 -8.80
C LYS A 37 -13.42 6.26 -7.28
N PRO A 38 -12.26 5.82 -6.72
CA PRO A 38 -12.01 5.99 -5.30
C PRO A 38 -11.94 7.46 -4.87
N PHE A 39 -11.49 8.35 -5.75
CA PHE A 39 -11.42 9.79 -5.49
C PHE A 39 -12.81 10.44 -5.57
N GLU A 40 -13.67 9.98 -6.49
CA GLU A 40 -15.07 10.41 -6.55
C GLU A 40 -15.78 10.17 -5.22
N ALA A 41 -15.65 8.96 -4.67
CA ALA A 41 -16.18 8.64 -3.34
C ALA A 41 -15.54 9.50 -2.24
N ALA A 42 -14.25 9.80 -2.33
CA ALA A 42 -13.57 10.68 -1.37
C ALA A 42 -14.03 12.15 -1.45
N PHE A 43 -14.36 12.64 -2.64
CA PHE A 43 -14.92 13.97 -2.85
C PHE A 43 -16.33 14.05 -2.25
N GLU A 44 -17.17 13.03 -2.49
CA GLU A 44 -18.50 12.91 -1.89
C GLU A 44 -18.43 12.86 -0.36
N ALA A 45 -17.42 12.17 0.20
CA ALA A 45 -17.15 12.13 1.64
C ALA A 45 -16.58 13.45 2.21
N GLY A 46 -16.30 14.45 1.36
CA GLY A 46 -15.84 15.77 1.78
C GLY A 46 -14.35 15.83 2.13
N THR A 47 -13.50 15.04 1.46
CA THR A 47 -12.04 15.15 1.65
C THR A 47 -11.56 16.59 1.48
N SER A 48 -10.77 17.09 2.43
CA SER A 48 -10.34 18.49 2.42
C SER A 48 -9.00 18.72 1.71
N GLN A 49 -8.23 17.65 1.47
CA GLN A 49 -6.91 17.74 0.87
C GLN A 49 -6.62 16.57 -0.07
N ILE A 50 -5.96 16.84 -1.19
CA ILE A 50 -5.54 15.86 -2.20
C ILE A 50 -4.03 15.94 -2.40
N MET A 51 -3.39 14.77 -2.53
CA MET A 51 -1.97 14.67 -2.90
C MET A 51 -1.81 14.03 -4.28
N PRO A 52 -1.27 14.76 -5.28
CA PRO A 52 -0.92 14.17 -6.57
C PRO A 52 0.24 13.18 -6.45
N TYR A 53 0.26 12.15 -7.28
CA TYR A 53 1.29 11.12 -7.26
C TYR A 53 2.60 11.54 -7.97
N TYR A 54 3.66 10.76 -7.78
CA TYR A 54 4.93 10.96 -8.49
C TYR A 54 4.87 10.52 -9.95
N GLY A 55 4.16 9.42 -10.25
CA GLY A 55 4.13 8.81 -11.58
C GLY A 55 3.76 9.80 -12.69
N MET A 56 4.28 9.57 -13.90
CA MET A 56 3.96 10.36 -15.08
C MET A 56 3.08 9.54 -16.05
N PRO A 57 1.98 10.09 -16.58
CA PRO A 57 1.09 9.36 -17.46
C PRO A 57 1.66 9.28 -18.88
N VAL A 58 2.13 8.10 -19.29
CA VAL A 58 2.77 7.88 -20.60
C VAL A 58 1.73 7.44 -21.64
N GLY A 59 1.76 8.03 -22.82
CA GLY A 59 0.88 7.68 -23.93
C GLY A 59 -0.59 8.06 -23.70
N THR A 60 -0.86 9.02 -22.82
CA THR A 60 -2.20 9.56 -22.54
C THR A 60 -2.41 10.93 -23.17
N GLU A 61 -3.57 11.54 -22.98
CA GLU A 61 -3.82 12.94 -23.39
C GLU A 61 -3.13 13.98 -22.50
N TYR A 62 -2.66 13.57 -21.32
CA TYR A 62 -2.02 14.45 -20.35
C TYR A 62 -0.53 14.62 -20.66
N GLU A 63 0.04 15.74 -20.22
CA GLU A 63 1.49 16.00 -20.33
C GLU A 63 2.28 14.87 -19.64
N GLU A 64 3.32 14.33 -20.29
CA GLU A 64 4.16 13.25 -19.75
C GLU A 64 5.16 13.77 -18.70
N VAL A 65 4.62 14.33 -17.62
CA VAL A 65 5.35 14.79 -16.43
C VAL A 65 4.66 14.22 -15.19
N GLY A 66 5.40 14.09 -14.09
CA GLY A 66 4.85 13.58 -12.83
C GLY A 66 3.56 14.34 -12.44
N PHE A 67 2.56 13.65 -11.89
CA PHE A 67 1.23 14.24 -11.67
C PHE A 67 1.25 15.51 -10.79
N GLY A 68 2.21 15.65 -9.89
CA GLY A 68 2.41 16.89 -9.12
C GLY A 68 2.82 18.12 -9.95
N PHE A 69 3.35 17.93 -11.16
CA PHE A 69 3.70 18.98 -12.12
C PHE A 69 2.65 19.16 -13.23
N ASN A 70 1.66 18.28 -13.31
CA ASN A 70 0.77 18.16 -14.45
C ASN A 70 -0.46 19.08 -14.30
N LYS A 71 -0.47 20.21 -15.01
CA LYS A 71 -1.56 21.20 -14.94
C LYS A 71 -2.90 20.66 -15.45
N SER A 72 -2.88 19.86 -16.52
CA SER A 72 -4.11 19.25 -17.04
C SER A 72 -4.77 18.30 -16.05
N VAL A 73 -3.99 17.66 -15.16
CA VAL A 73 -4.52 16.80 -14.09
C VAL A 73 -4.89 17.62 -12.85
N VAL A 74 -3.99 18.47 -12.34
CA VAL A 74 -4.23 19.18 -11.08
C VAL A 74 -5.24 20.32 -11.23
N THR A 75 -5.23 21.06 -12.34
CA THR A 75 -6.23 22.10 -12.60
C THR A 75 -7.37 21.54 -13.43
N GLY A 76 -7.10 20.99 -14.61
CA GLY A 76 -8.15 20.55 -15.54
C GLY A 76 -9.04 19.43 -14.95
N LEU A 77 -8.43 18.31 -14.55
CA LEU A 77 -9.19 17.18 -14.03
C LEU A 77 -9.71 17.45 -12.60
N LEU A 78 -8.82 17.78 -11.67
CA LEU A 78 -9.20 17.88 -10.26
C LEU A 78 -10.05 19.13 -9.94
N ARG A 79 -9.65 20.32 -10.40
CA ARG A 79 -10.34 21.57 -10.03
C ARG A 79 -11.50 21.89 -10.96
N GLU A 80 -11.32 21.77 -12.27
CA GLU A 80 -12.34 22.17 -13.24
C GLU A 80 -13.39 21.06 -13.44
N ARG A 81 -12.98 19.81 -13.71
CA ARG A 81 -13.94 18.70 -13.89
C ARG A 81 -14.59 18.28 -12.58
N TYR A 82 -13.82 18.03 -11.51
CA TYR A 82 -14.36 17.57 -10.23
C TYR A 82 -14.78 18.69 -9.27
N GLY A 83 -14.48 19.96 -9.57
CA GLY A 83 -14.87 21.08 -8.71
C GLY A 83 -14.15 21.13 -7.37
N PHE A 84 -13.00 20.44 -7.23
CA PHE A 84 -12.29 20.36 -5.95
C PHE A 84 -11.68 21.71 -5.54
N ASP A 85 -12.21 22.31 -4.48
CA ASP A 85 -11.71 23.58 -3.89
C ASP A 85 -10.96 23.38 -2.57
N GLY A 86 -10.50 22.15 -2.29
CA GLY A 86 -9.63 21.84 -1.18
C GLY A 86 -8.15 22.14 -1.47
N ILE A 87 -7.30 21.77 -0.50
CA ILE A 87 -5.85 21.96 -0.57
C ILE A 87 -5.23 20.87 -1.45
N VAL A 88 -4.37 21.28 -2.38
CA VAL A 88 -3.49 20.34 -3.11
C VAL A 88 -2.09 20.42 -2.50
N CYS A 89 -1.63 19.34 -1.88
CA CYS A 89 -0.28 19.22 -1.36
C CYS A 89 0.51 18.27 -2.26
N THR A 90 1.69 18.66 -2.76
CA THR A 90 2.53 17.69 -3.48
C THR A 90 2.92 16.54 -2.57
N ASP A 91 3.30 15.41 -3.17
CA ASP A 91 4.06 14.39 -2.47
C ASP A 91 5.46 14.92 -2.08
N TRP A 92 6.25 14.07 -1.42
CA TRP A 92 7.50 14.44 -0.77
C TRP A 92 8.64 14.69 -1.76
N GLY A 93 9.19 15.91 -1.74
CA GLY A 93 10.45 16.29 -2.40
C GLY A 93 10.42 16.19 -3.93
N LEU A 94 9.53 16.96 -4.55
CA LEU A 94 9.47 17.10 -6.00
C LEU A 94 10.54 18.08 -6.54
N LEU A 95 11.04 18.99 -5.71
CA LEU A 95 11.87 20.11 -6.15
C LEU A 95 13.34 19.90 -5.81
N SER A 96 13.62 19.41 -4.60
CA SER A 96 14.97 19.30 -4.05
C SER A 96 15.42 17.85 -3.86
N ASP A 97 16.73 17.64 -4.04
CA ASP A 97 17.40 16.40 -3.71
C ASP A 97 17.53 16.29 -2.18
N ALA A 98 17.44 15.07 -1.66
CA ALA A 98 17.60 14.77 -0.25
C ALA A 98 18.60 13.62 -0.06
N GLU A 99 18.93 13.32 1.19
CA GLU A 99 19.64 12.12 1.58
C GLU A 99 18.76 11.32 2.54
N ILE A 100 18.54 10.03 2.26
CA ILE A 100 17.76 9.12 3.12
C ILE A 100 18.64 7.93 3.46
N ALA A 101 18.84 7.69 4.76
CA ALA A 101 19.66 6.59 5.27
C ALA A 101 21.08 6.53 4.64
N GLY A 102 21.69 7.70 4.39
CA GLY A 102 23.03 7.79 3.79
C GLY A 102 23.08 7.56 2.28
N GLN A 103 21.93 7.49 1.61
CA GLN A 103 21.83 7.32 0.15
C GLN A 103 21.26 8.58 -0.51
N PRO A 104 21.77 8.98 -1.70
CA PRO A 104 21.23 10.11 -2.44
C PRO A 104 19.80 9.81 -2.87
N PHE A 105 18.92 10.78 -2.62
CA PHE A 105 17.51 10.70 -2.92
C PHE A 105 17.10 11.89 -3.80
N PRO A 106 17.36 11.79 -5.12
CA PRO A 106 17.16 12.91 -6.05
C PRO A 106 15.69 13.30 -6.11
N ALA A 107 15.39 14.57 -6.38
CA ALA A 107 14.04 15.09 -6.53
C ALA A 107 13.22 14.20 -7.49
N ARG A 108 11.97 13.91 -7.13
CA ARG A 108 11.05 13.09 -7.95
C ARG A 108 10.45 13.94 -9.07
N ALA A 109 11.33 14.51 -9.89
CA ALA A 109 11.05 15.53 -10.91
C ALA A 109 10.79 14.91 -12.29
N TRP A 110 10.02 13.81 -12.35
CA TRP A 110 9.84 13.02 -13.57
C TRP A 110 9.25 13.83 -14.73
N GLY A 111 9.91 13.78 -15.89
CA GLY A 111 9.57 14.53 -17.11
C GLY A 111 10.05 15.99 -17.09
N VAL A 112 10.55 16.48 -15.95
CA VAL A 112 11.05 17.85 -15.76
C VAL A 112 12.41 17.89 -15.07
N GLU A 113 13.19 16.81 -15.18
CA GLU A 113 14.51 16.70 -14.58
C GLU A 113 15.47 17.77 -15.11
N HIS A 114 15.24 18.23 -16.34
CA HIS A 114 16.00 19.29 -17.00
C HIS A 114 15.73 20.71 -16.45
N LEU A 115 14.63 20.91 -15.73
CA LEU A 115 14.29 22.19 -15.11
C LEU A 115 15.11 22.39 -13.84
N SER A 116 15.47 23.64 -13.56
CA SER A 116 16.01 24.04 -12.26
C SER A 116 14.95 23.91 -11.15
N THR A 117 15.37 23.84 -9.88
CA THR A 117 14.46 23.87 -8.72
C THR A 117 13.50 25.07 -8.76
N ARG A 118 13.97 26.23 -9.27
CA ARG A 118 13.18 27.45 -9.45
C ARG A 118 12.04 27.25 -10.44
N GLU A 119 12.36 26.71 -11.62
CA GLU A 119 11.39 26.43 -12.68
C GLU A 119 10.41 25.33 -12.27
N ARG A 120 10.88 24.30 -11.55
CA ARG A 120 10.02 23.25 -10.96
C ARG A 120 9.00 23.83 -9.99
N MET A 121 9.42 24.73 -9.10
CA MET A 121 8.52 25.40 -8.14
C MET A 121 7.44 26.20 -8.87
N LEU A 122 7.82 26.97 -9.89
CA LEU A 122 6.88 27.71 -10.73
C LEU A 122 5.88 26.77 -11.42
N LYS A 123 6.36 25.66 -12.02
CA LYS A 123 5.49 24.69 -12.71
C LYS A 123 4.49 24.03 -11.75
N VAL A 124 4.90 23.65 -10.55
CA VAL A 124 3.99 23.08 -9.53
C VAL A 124 2.91 24.09 -9.10
N LEU A 125 3.28 25.36 -8.90
CA LEU A 125 2.33 26.41 -8.54
C LEU A 125 1.37 26.71 -9.69
N ASP A 126 1.88 26.77 -10.93
CA ASP A 126 1.06 26.95 -12.13
C ASP A 126 0.11 25.76 -12.39
N ALA A 127 0.55 24.53 -12.06
CA ALA A 127 -0.30 23.33 -12.12
C ALA A 127 -1.48 23.41 -11.15
N GLY A 128 -1.32 24.16 -10.05
CA GLY A 128 -2.40 24.44 -9.11
C GLY A 128 -2.17 23.90 -7.70
N ALA A 129 -0.96 23.43 -7.35
CA ALA A 129 -0.67 23.01 -5.98
C ALA A 129 -0.67 24.19 -5.00
N ASP A 130 -1.09 23.95 -3.77
CA ASP A 130 -1.19 24.96 -2.70
C ASP A 130 -0.08 24.81 -1.64
N GLN A 131 0.48 23.61 -1.51
CA GLN A 131 1.50 23.27 -0.52
C GLN A 131 2.52 22.28 -1.10
N PHE A 132 3.77 22.36 -0.64
CA PHE A 132 4.84 21.46 -1.01
C PHE A 132 5.13 20.46 0.11
N GLY A 133 5.08 19.17 -0.20
CA GLY A 133 5.47 18.08 0.70
C GLY A 133 6.99 17.91 0.74
N GLY A 134 7.58 17.81 1.93
CA GLY A 134 9.00 17.48 2.10
C GLY A 134 10.02 18.53 1.68
N GLU A 135 9.57 19.75 1.37
CA GLU A 135 10.44 20.85 0.93
C GLU A 135 10.76 21.81 2.09
N ALA A 136 12.01 22.28 2.13
CA ALA A 136 12.52 23.21 3.15
C ALA A 136 13.19 24.45 2.55
N ILE A 137 12.68 24.92 1.40
CA ILE A 137 13.25 26.02 0.61
C ILE A 137 12.28 27.23 0.45
N PRO A 138 11.74 27.80 1.55
CA PRO A 138 10.79 28.91 1.47
C PRO A 138 11.40 30.18 0.86
N ASP A 139 12.71 30.39 0.99
CA ASP A 139 13.40 31.57 0.44
C ASP A 139 13.27 31.63 -1.09
N LEU A 140 13.29 30.48 -1.77
CA LEU A 140 13.08 30.42 -3.22
C LEU A 140 11.69 30.92 -3.61
N LEU A 141 10.65 30.59 -2.83
CA LEU A 141 9.29 31.07 -3.06
C LEU A 141 9.21 32.59 -2.85
N ILE A 142 9.84 33.09 -1.78
CA ILE A 142 9.90 34.53 -1.48
C ILE A 142 10.58 35.28 -2.62
N ASP A 143 11.69 34.76 -3.13
CA ASP A 143 12.44 35.38 -4.23
C ASP A 143 11.66 35.38 -5.54
N LEU A 144 10.92 34.31 -5.85
CA LEU A 144 10.03 34.25 -7.02
C LEU A 144 8.94 35.33 -7.00
N VAL A 145 8.37 35.62 -5.83
CA VAL A 145 7.39 36.71 -5.68
C VAL A 145 8.04 38.07 -5.83
N ARG A 146 9.18 38.28 -5.15
CA ARG A 146 9.90 39.55 -5.17
C ARG A 146 10.45 39.91 -6.54
N SER A 147 10.88 38.92 -7.33
CA SER A 147 11.35 39.13 -8.70
C SER A 147 10.20 39.38 -9.69
N GLY A 148 8.95 39.12 -9.29
CA GLY A 148 7.76 39.23 -10.15
C GLY A 148 7.55 38.03 -11.08
N GLU A 149 8.35 36.97 -10.94
CA GLU A 149 8.16 35.71 -11.69
C GLU A 149 6.90 34.95 -11.24
N LEU A 150 6.51 35.12 -9.96
CA LEU A 150 5.27 34.60 -9.41
C LEU A 150 4.38 35.75 -8.91
N PRO A 151 3.20 35.97 -9.49
CA PRO A 151 2.28 36.99 -8.99
C PRO A 151 1.75 36.64 -7.60
N GLU A 152 1.70 37.62 -6.70
CA GLU A 152 1.25 37.44 -5.31
C GLU A 152 -0.18 36.90 -5.22
N GLU A 153 -1.06 37.29 -6.16
CA GLU A 153 -2.44 36.79 -6.26
C GLU A 153 -2.51 35.26 -6.39
N ARG A 154 -1.50 34.63 -7.00
CA ARG A 154 -1.45 33.16 -7.06
C ARG A 154 -1.26 32.56 -5.67
N LEU A 155 -0.48 33.20 -4.80
CA LEU A 155 -0.31 32.76 -3.40
C LEU A 155 -1.55 33.03 -2.56
N ASP A 156 -2.28 34.12 -2.81
CA ASP A 156 -3.53 34.41 -2.10
C ASP A 156 -4.55 33.28 -2.24
N VAL A 157 -4.59 32.62 -3.40
CA VAL A 157 -5.44 31.44 -3.62
C VAL A 157 -5.05 30.31 -2.64
N SER A 158 -3.76 29.96 -2.59
CA SER A 158 -3.24 28.91 -1.71
C SER A 158 -3.43 29.26 -0.23
N ALA A 159 -3.07 30.49 0.15
CA ALA A 159 -3.20 31.01 1.51
C ALA A 159 -4.65 30.97 1.99
N ARG A 160 -5.62 31.36 1.14
CA ARG A 160 -7.04 31.30 1.47
C ARG A 160 -7.51 29.88 1.76
N ARG A 161 -7.07 28.87 0.98
CA ARG A 161 -7.42 27.46 1.21
C ARG A 161 -6.83 26.93 2.51
N LEU A 162 -5.53 27.18 2.73
CA LEU A 162 -4.83 26.78 3.96
C LEU A 162 -5.45 27.43 5.20
N LEU A 163 -5.72 28.74 5.15
CA LEU A 163 -6.34 29.46 6.27
C LEU A 163 -7.78 28.98 6.51
N ARG A 164 -8.57 28.76 5.46
CA ARG A 164 -9.93 28.22 5.58
C ARG A 164 -9.95 26.88 6.32
N GLU A 165 -9.02 25.98 6.02
CA GLU A 165 -8.90 24.70 6.72
C GLU A 165 -8.52 24.91 8.19
N LYS A 166 -7.57 25.80 8.49
CA LYS A 166 -7.20 26.14 9.88
C LYS A 166 -8.37 26.72 10.67
N PHE A 167 -9.20 27.55 10.05
CA PHE A 167 -10.44 28.06 10.67
C PHE A 167 -11.45 26.94 10.91
N ARG A 168 -11.68 26.04 9.94
CA ARG A 168 -12.58 24.89 10.10
C ARG A 168 -12.15 23.95 11.22
N LEU A 169 -10.84 23.76 11.38
CA LEU A 169 -10.26 22.96 12.46
C LEU A 169 -10.28 23.68 13.83
N GLY A 170 -10.72 24.94 13.89
CA GLY A 170 -10.77 25.72 15.12
C GLY A 170 -9.40 26.13 15.66
N LEU A 171 -8.34 26.11 14.84
CA LEU A 171 -6.97 26.36 15.31
C LEU A 171 -6.73 27.80 15.77
N PHE A 172 -7.58 28.74 15.35
CA PHE A 172 -7.54 30.13 15.84
C PHE A 172 -8.26 30.32 17.19
N ASP A 173 -9.18 29.41 17.53
CA ASP A 173 -9.95 29.45 18.77
C ASP A 173 -9.31 28.56 19.86
N ALA A 174 -8.80 27.39 19.48
CA ALA A 174 -8.19 26.41 20.36
C ALA A 174 -6.92 25.80 19.70
N PRO A 175 -5.78 26.52 19.72
CA PRO A 175 -4.57 26.11 19.01
C PRO A 175 -3.80 24.93 19.64
N THR A 176 -4.23 24.47 20.82
CA THR A 176 -3.49 23.47 21.61
C THR A 176 -4.35 22.24 21.90
N VAL A 177 -3.68 21.10 22.08
CA VAL A 177 -4.30 19.83 22.47
C VAL A 177 -4.03 19.54 23.94
N ASP A 178 -4.84 18.68 24.56
CA ASP A 178 -4.64 18.19 25.92
C ASP A 178 -3.79 16.89 25.90
N PRO A 179 -2.53 16.93 26.40
CA PRO A 179 -1.68 15.75 26.44
C PRO A 179 -2.21 14.64 27.35
N ALA A 180 -2.91 14.98 28.44
CA ALA A 180 -3.47 13.99 29.35
C ALA A 180 -4.62 13.22 28.69
N ARG A 181 -5.47 13.91 27.93
CA ARG A 181 -6.48 13.27 27.10
C ARG A 181 -5.86 12.39 26.02
N ALA A 182 -4.80 12.83 25.35
CA ALA A 182 -4.11 12.01 24.36
C ALA A 182 -3.60 10.70 24.98
N ALA A 183 -2.97 10.78 26.15
CA ALA A 183 -2.50 9.60 26.89
C ALA A 183 -3.63 8.65 27.33
N ALA A 184 -4.82 9.18 27.63
CA ALA A 184 -5.99 8.36 27.98
C ALA A 184 -6.66 7.70 26.76
N VAL A 185 -6.55 8.30 25.58
CA VAL A 185 -7.20 7.82 24.34
C VAL A 185 -6.31 6.81 23.61
N VAL A 186 -5.02 7.10 23.45
CA VAL A 186 -4.09 6.25 22.69
C VAL A 186 -3.91 4.92 23.40
N GLY A 187 -4.16 3.81 22.70
CA GLY A 187 -3.98 2.46 23.23
C GLY A 187 -4.99 2.06 24.31
N ASN A 188 -6.11 2.77 24.45
CA ASN A 188 -7.15 2.36 25.39
C ASN A 188 -7.73 0.97 25.03
N ALA A 189 -8.23 0.25 26.03
CA ALA A 189 -8.66 -1.13 25.88
C ALA A 189 -9.76 -1.34 24.82
N ALA A 190 -10.68 -0.40 24.65
CA ALA A 190 -11.75 -0.52 23.66
C ALA A 190 -11.21 -0.40 22.23
N PHE A 191 -10.24 0.49 21.99
CA PHE A 191 -9.60 0.64 20.68
C PHE A 191 -8.70 -0.54 20.35
N VAL A 192 -7.97 -1.06 21.33
CA VAL A 192 -7.16 -2.28 21.17
C VAL A 192 -8.07 -3.47 20.81
N ALA A 193 -9.15 -3.68 21.56
CA ALA A 193 -10.10 -4.77 21.28
C ALA A 193 -10.76 -4.63 19.89
N ALA A 194 -11.10 -3.41 19.46
CA ALA A 194 -11.61 -3.16 18.11
C ALA A 194 -10.57 -3.46 17.02
N GLY A 195 -9.31 -3.11 17.26
CA GLY A 195 -8.19 -3.43 16.37
C GLY A 195 -7.94 -4.93 16.25
N GLU A 196 -7.94 -5.66 17.37
CA GLU A 196 -7.82 -7.12 17.38
C GLU A 196 -8.99 -7.80 16.66
N ALA A 197 -10.21 -7.31 16.86
CA ALA A 197 -11.39 -7.82 16.15
C ALA A 197 -11.29 -7.60 14.63
N ALA A 198 -10.79 -6.43 14.20
CA ALA A 198 -10.55 -6.15 12.79
C ALA A 198 -9.46 -7.06 12.20
N GLN A 199 -8.38 -7.31 12.94
CA GLN A 199 -7.33 -8.23 12.52
C GLN A 199 -7.87 -9.65 12.34
N ARG A 200 -8.58 -10.21 13.33
CA ARG A 200 -9.24 -11.53 13.20
C ARG A 200 -10.18 -11.61 12.01
N ALA A 201 -10.98 -10.57 11.78
CA ALA A 201 -11.92 -10.52 10.66
C ALA A 201 -11.23 -10.43 9.30
N SER A 202 -9.99 -9.93 9.23
CA SER A 202 -9.21 -9.84 7.99
C SER A 202 -8.60 -11.18 7.55
N VAL A 203 -8.40 -12.13 8.46
CA VAL A 203 -7.81 -13.44 8.14
C VAL A 203 -8.70 -14.15 7.12
N THR A 204 -8.10 -14.52 6.00
CA THR A 204 -8.78 -15.10 4.84
C THR A 204 -8.38 -16.56 4.70
N LEU A 205 -9.36 -17.46 4.80
CA LEU A 205 -9.14 -18.90 4.58
C LEU A 205 -9.29 -19.21 3.09
N LEU A 206 -8.23 -19.61 2.41
CA LEU A 206 -8.22 -19.87 0.96
C LEU A 206 -8.50 -21.33 0.62
N LYS A 207 -7.97 -22.26 1.42
CA LYS A 207 -8.15 -23.71 1.28
C LYS A 207 -8.31 -24.34 2.65
N ASN A 208 -9.18 -25.34 2.78
CA ASN A 208 -9.27 -26.17 3.98
C ASN A 208 -9.84 -27.57 3.67
N GLU A 209 -9.02 -28.60 3.79
CA GLU A 209 -9.41 -30.02 3.68
C GLU A 209 -9.82 -30.59 5.05
N ALA A 210 -10.66 -29.83 5.77
CA ALA A 210 -11.16 -30.16 7.11
C ALA A 210 -10.07 -30.36 8.19
N VAL A 211 -8.90 -29.71 8.03
CA VAL A 211 -7.85 -29.67 9.06
C VAL A 211 -8.05 -28.52 10.05
N LEU A 212 -8.61 -27.40 9.61
CA LEU A 212 -8.97 -26.26 10.46
C LEU A 212 -10.46 -26.30 10.85
N PRO A 213 -10.83 -25.83 12.07
CA PRO A 213 -9.94 -25.26 13.08
C PRO A 213 -9.14 -26.33 13.84
N LEU A 214 -7.93 -25.98 14.29
CA LEU A 214 -7.08 -26.86 15.10
C LEU A 214 -7.63 -27.03 16.52
N ALA A 215 -7.46 -28.23 17.06
CA ALA A 215 -7.80 -28.50 18.46
C ALA A 215 -6.73 -27.90 19.41
N ARG A 216 -7.18 -27.32 20.53
CA ARG A 216 -6.25 -26.92 21.60
C ARG A 216 -5.45 -28.11 22.12
N GLY A 217 -4.17 -27.89 22.37
CA GLY A 217 -3.26 -28.91 22.89
C GLY A 217 -2.77 -29.92 21.84
N ALA A 218 -3.18 -29.81 20.57
CA ALA A 218 -2.60 -30.59 19.47
C ALA A 218 -1.07 -30.45 19.46
N LYS A 219 -0.37 -31.48 18.98
CA LYS A 219 1.07 -31.39 18.75
C LYS A 219 1.32 -30.69 17.43
N VAL A 220 2.04 -29.58 17.47
CA VAL A 220 2.25 -28.73 16.31
C VAL A 220 3.75 -28.58 16.04
N PHE A 221 4.16 -28.89 14.82
CA PHE A 221 5.46 -28.45 14.31
C PHE A 221 5.30 -27.04 13.73
N VAL A 222 6.23 -26.14 14.02
CA VAL A 222 6.16 -24.75 13.57
C VAL A 222 7.35 -24.41 12.67
N HIS A 223 7.06 -23.74 11.56
CA HIS A 223 8.06 -23.11 10.69
C HIS A 223 7.61 -21.68 10.39
N GLY A 224 8.46 -20.68 10.65
CA GLY A 224 8.13 -19.25 10.45
C GLY A 224 7.19 -18.63 11.50
N PHE A 225 6.56 -19.43 12.36
CA PHE A 225 5.84 -18.94 13.54
C PHE A 225 6.78 -18.77 14.74
N ASP A 226 6.47 -17.80 15.61
CA ASP A 226 7.03 -17.73 16.95
C ASP A 226 6.50 -18.91 17.80
N PRO A 227 7.37 -19.86 18.23
CA PRO A 227 6.95 -21.00 19.03
C PRO A 227 6.26 -20.61 20.34
N GLU A 228 6.66 -19.49 20.97
CA GLU A 228 6.07 -19.06 22.25
C GLU A 228 4.61 -18.63 22.06
N ALA A 229 4.31 -17.94 20.96
CA ALA A 229 2.93 -17.57 20.61
C ALA A 229 2.05 -18.79 20.37
N VAL A 230 2.58 -19.82 19.68
CA VAL A 230 1.84 -21.07 19.39
C VAL A 230 1.67 -21.92 20.66
N ALA A 231 2.63 -21.89 21.59
CA ALA A 231 2.58 -22.65 22.84
C ALA A 231 1.40 -22.26 23.75
N ALA A 232 0.78 -21.09 23.55
CA ALA A 232 -0.46 -20.70 24.22
C ALA A 232 -1.69 -21.51 23.76
N TYR A 233 -1.62 -22.14 22.58
CA TYR A 233 -2.72 -22.88 21.95
C TYR A 233 -2.45 -24.38 21.84
N ALA A 234 -1.18 -24.78 21.63
CA ALA A 234 -0.77 -26.13 21.25
C ALA A 234 0.53 -26.57 21.95
N THR A 235 0.84 -27.86 21.86
CA THR A 235 2.14 -28.40 22.28
C THR A 235 3.11 -28.32 21.10
N VAL A 236 4.09 -27.42 21.15
CA VAL A 236 5.10 -27.34 20.07
C VAL A 236 6.08 -28.50 20.17
N VAL A 237 6.29 -29.21 19.05
CA VAL A 237 7.22 -30.34 18.93
C VAL A 237 8.40 -30.02 18.03
N ALA A 238 9.47 -30.81 18.12
CA ALA A 238 10.75 -30.48 17.49
C ALA A 238 10.82 -30.87 16.02
N THR A 239 10.11 -31.91 15.59
CA THR A 239 10.13 -32.38 14.21
C THR A 239 8.72 -32.60 13.65
N PRO A 240 8.54 -32.51 12.31
CA PRO A 240 7.24 -32.77 11.67
C PRO A 240 6.65 -34.14 12.01
N GLU A 241 7.47 -35.17 12.16
CA GLU A 241 7.03 -36.55 12.41
C GLU A 241 6.42 -36.75 13.81
N GLU A 242 6.73 -35.86 14.75
CA GLU A 242 6.17 -35.87 16.10
C GLU A 242 4.83 -35.11 16.19
N ALA A 243 4.48 -34.35 15.15
CA ALA A 243 3.34 -33.45 15.13
C ALA A 243 2.07 -34.11 14.60
N ASP A 244 0.92 -33.64 15.08
CA ASP A 244 -0.38 -33.95 14.48
C ASP A 244 -0.62 -33.10 13.23
N VAL A 245 -0.05 -31.88 13.20
CA VAL A 245 -0.15 -30.89 12.13
C VAL A 245 1.07 -29.97 12.13
N ALA A 246 1.50 -29.50 10.96
CA ALA A 246 2.47 -28.41 10.84
C ALA A 246 1.77 -27.06 10.59
N LEU A 247 2.23 -26.01 11.27
CA LEU A 247 1.93 -24.62 10.97
C LEU A 247 3.15 -23.99 10.29
N VAL A 248 3.00 -23.61 9.03
CA VAL A 248 4.04 -22.97 8.22
C VAL A 248 3.61 -21.54 7.91
N ARG A 249 4.44 -20.54 8.24
CA ARG A 249 4.20 -19.13 7.94
C ARG A 249 5.24 -18.60 6.97
N LEU A 250 4.78 -18.02 5.86
CA LEU A 250 5.61 -17.37 4.86
C LEU A 250 5.22 -15.91 4.69
N HIS A 251 6.16 -15.11 4.21
CA HIS A 251 5.89 -13.77 3.68
C HIS A 251 5.76 -13.86 2.16
N ALA A 252 4.91 -13.04 1.55
CA ALA A 252 4.89 -12.90 0.09
C ALA A 252 6.30 -12.57 -0.43
N PRO A 253 6.74 -13.19 -1.54
CA PRO A 253 8.09 -13.04 -2.02
C PRO A 253 8.29 -11.65 -2.65
N TYR A 254 9.53 -11.17 -2.60
CA TYR A 254 9.97 -9.98 -3.30
C TYR A 254 11.47 -10.06 -3.58
N GLU A 255 11.93 -9.26 -4.53
CA GLU A 255 13.34 -9.19 -4.87
C GLU A 255 14.07 -8.23 -3.95
N GLN A 256 15.17 -8.71 -3.35
CA GLN A 256 16.07 -7.86 -2.59
C GLN A 256 16.78 -6.89 -3.54
N ARG A 257 16.60 -5.61 -3.28
CA ARG A 257 17.19 -4.50 -4.01
C ARG A 257 18.42 -3.94 -3.31
N SER A 258 19.14 -3.06 -4.01
CA SER A 258 20.46 -2.59 -3.60
C SER A 258 20.46 -1.71 -2.34
N THR A 259 19.36 -0.99 -2.09
CA THR A 259 19.27 -0.05 -0.97
C THR A 259 18.21 -0.48 0.04
N VAL A 260 18.42 -0.14 1.31
CA VAL A 260 17.45 -0.40 2.38
C VAL A 260 16.12 0.31 2.09
N PHE A 261 16.17 1.52 1.54
CA PHE A 261 14.98 2.30 1.23
C PHE A 261 14.11 1.63 0.15
N GLU A 262 14.74 1.11 -0.91
CA GLU A 262 14.07 0.41 -2.01
C GLU A 262 13.41 -0.89 -1.56
N ASN A 263 14.01 -1.58 -0.59
CA ASN A 263 13.45 -2.80 -0.01
C ASN A 263 12.18 -2.58 0.84
N PHE A 264 11.72 -1.34 1.07
CA PHE A 264 10.41 -1.10 1.70
C PHE A 264 9.22 -1.20 0.73
N PHE A 265 9.47 -1.20 -0.58
CA PHE A 265 8.40 -1.14 -1.59
C PHE A 265 8.04 -2.52 -2.18
N HIS A 266 8.78 -3.58 -1.82
CA HIS A 266 8.58 -4.97 -2.25
C HIS A 266 8.16 -5.12 -3.72
N ALA A 267 9.15 -5.13 -4.62
CA ALA A 267 8.96 -5.28 -6.06
C ALA A 267 9.49 -6.62 -6.60
N GLY A 268 9.33 -6.86 -7.90
CA GLY A 268 9.85 -8.04 -8.60
C GLY A 268 8.93 -9.25 -8.53
N SER A 269 9.52 -10.44 -8.74
CA SER A 269 8.79 -11.70 -8.87
C SER A 269 7.84 -12.01 -7.71
N LEU A 270 6.69 -12.61 -8.04
CA LEU A 270 5.70 -13.15 -7.11
C LEU A 270 5.89 -14.67 -6.86
N ASP A 271 6.89 -15.28 -7.49
CA ASP A 271 7.26 -16.68 -7.26
C ASP A 271 8.09 -16.82 -5.98
N PHE A 272 7.80 -17.88 -5.22
CA PHE A 272 8.67 -18.28 -4.11
C PHE A 272 9.97 -18.89 -4.65
N PRO A 273 11.12 -18.66 -3.99
CA PRO A 273 12.36 -19.36 -4.30
C PRO A 273 12.17 -20.89 -4.23
N GLN A 274 12.83 -21.63 -5.12
CA GLN A 274 12.72 -23.09 -5.17
C GLN A 274 13.08 -23.76 -3.84
N GLU A 275 14.06 -23.21 -3.11
CA GLU A 275 14.46 -23.69 -1.79
C GLU A 275 13.31 -23.61 -0.78
N THR A 276 12.58 -22.48 -0.74
CA THR A 276 11.39 -22.32 0.10
C THR A 276 10.28 -23.29 -0.30
N ILE A 277 10.09 -23.50 -1.61
CA ILE A 277 9.12 -24.48 -2.11
C ILE A 277 9.49 -25.88 -1.61
N ASP A 278 10.72 -26.31 -1.84
CA ASP A 278 11.19 -27.64 -1.47
C ASP A 278 11.11 -27.90 0.03
N GLU A 279 11.40 -26.90 0.86
CA GLU A 279 11.29 -26.96 2.32
C GLU A 279 9.83 -27.17 2.78
N VAL A 280 8.89 -26.34 2.30
CA VAL A 280 7.47 -26.49 2.67
C VAL A 280 6.91 -27.81 2.18
N LEU A 281 7.27 -28.24 0.97
CA LEU A 281 6.84 -29.54 0.44
C LEU A 281 7.44 -30.71 1.21
N ALA A 282 8.67 -30.58 1.75
CA ALA A 282 9.24 -31.59 2.64
C ALA A 282 8.43 -31.75 3.93
N ILE A 283 8.02 -30.63 4.53
CA ILE A 283 7.15 -30.64 5.73
C ILE A 283 5.79 -31.26 5.39
N ALA A 284 5.14 -30.85 4.30
CA ALA A 284 3.84 -31.35 3.87
C ALA A 284 3.82 -32.85 3.54
N ARG A 285 4.96 -33.42 3.10
CA ARG A 285 5.09 -34.88 2.92
C ARG A 285 5.16 -35.65 4.24
N ALA A 286 5.60 -35.02 5.32
CA ALA A 286 5.78 -35.67 6.62
C ALA A 286 4.50 -35.62 7.48
N VAL A 287 3.74 -34.53 7.42
CA VAL A 287 2.60 -34.26 8.30
C VAL A 287 1.57 -33.35 7.59
N PRO A 288 0.26 -33.44 7.90
CA PRO A 288 -0.71 -32.46 7.42
C PRO A 288 -0.25 -31.03 7.70
N THR A 289 -0.26 -30.17 6.68
CA THR A 289 0.30 -28.81 6.79
C THR A 289 -0.78 -27.76 6.57
N VAL A 290 -0.80 -26.78 7.45
CA VAL A 290 -1.50 -25.50 7.28
C VAL A 290 -0.45 -24.47 6.88
N LEU A 291 -0.57 -23.96 5.65
CA LEU A 291 0.25 -22.86 5.17
C LEU A 291 -0.47 -21.54 5.44
N GLU A 292 0.21 -20.63 6.10
CA GLU A 292 -0.20 -19.25 6.27
C GLU A 292 0.76 -18.33 5.50
N VAL A 293 0.20 -17.34 4.81
CA VAL A 293 0.99 -16.38 4.04
C VAL A 293 0.58 -14.94 4.37
N PHE A 294 1.53 -14.15 4.87
CA PHE A 294 1.37 -12.71 4.97
C PHE A 294 1.41 -12.10 3.55
N LEU A 295 0.26 -11.59 3.10
CA LEU A 295 0.05 -11.04 1.76
C LEU A 295 -0.03 -9.51 1.79
N ASP A 296 1.11 -8.84 1.97
CA ASP A 296 1.24 -7.40 1.66
C ASP A 296 1.20 -7.10 0.15
N ARG A 297 1.43 -8.13 -0.66
CA ARG A 297 1.25 -8.18 -2.12
C ARG A 297 0.75 -9.58 -2.53
N PRO A 298 0.21 -9.76 -3.76
CA PRO A 298 -0.13 -11.10 -4.25
C PRO A 298 1.09 -12.02 -4.29
N ALA A 299 0.87 -13.33 -4.16
CA ALA A 299 1.92 -14.34 -4.26
C ALA A 299 1.42 -15.54 -5.07
N ILE A 300 2.32 -16.24 -5.76
CA ILE A 300 1.99 -17.44 -6.54
C ILE A 300 2.01 -18.65 -5.60
N LEU A 301 0.83 -19.08 -5.18
CA LEU A 301 0.65 -20.21 -4.25
C LEU A 301 0.45 -21.56 -4.94
N THR A 302 0.51 -21.58 -6.28
CA THR A 302 0.29 -22.78 -7.10
C THR A 302 1.16 -23.97 -6.66
N PRO A 303 2.45 -23.81 -6.33
CA PRO A 303 3.28 -24.93 -5.88
C PRO A 303 2.78 -25.62 -4.60
N PHE A 304 2.04 -24.91 -3.75
CA PHE A 304 1.58 -25.42 -2.46
C PHE A 304 0.14 -25.93 -2.48
N ALA A 305 -0.70 -25.38 -3.36
CA ALA A 305 -2.15 -25.57 -3.31
C ALA A 305 -2.61 -27.04 -3.40
N GLY A 306 -1.87 -27.89 -4.09
CA GLY A 306 -2.14 -29.34 -4.17
C GLY A 306 -1.55 -30.16 -3.03
N GLU A 307 -0.63 -29.60 -2.24
CA GLU A 307 0.27 -30.34 -1.36
C GLU A 307 -0.01 -30.09 0.12
N VAL A 308 -0.55 -28.93 0.48
CA VAL A 308 -0.91 -28.58 1.87
C VAL A 308 -2.42 -28.76 2.13
N CYS A 309 -2.81 -29.11 3.36
CA CYS A 309 -4.22 -29.37 3.69
C CYS A 309 -5.04 -28.09 3.85
N ALA A 310 -4.43 -26.99 4.27
CA ALA A 310 -5.09 -25.68 4.35
C ALA A 310 -4.15 -24.54 3.96
N ILE A 311 -4.74 -23.47 3.44
CA ILE A 311 -4.07 -22.21 3.16
C ILE A 311 -4.87 -21.08 3.79
N ALA A 312 -4.24 -20.30 4.66
CA ALA A 312 -4.75 -19.05 5.19
C ALA A 312 -3.86 -17.88 4.76
N ALA A 313 -4.41 -16.67 4.78
CA ALA A 313 -3.65 -15.46 4.54
C ALA A 313 -4.04 -14.36 5.52
N ASP A 314 -3.06 -13.57 5.93
CA ASP A 314 -3.24 -12.34 6.69
C ASP A 314 -2.63 -11.12 5.97
N PHE A 315 -2.98 -9.93 6.44
CA PHE A 315 -2.59 -8.64 5.83
C PHE A 315 -1.91 -7.72 6.85
N GLY A 316 -1.13 -8.30 7.76
CA GLY A 316 -0.44 -7.62 8.85
C GLY A 316 -1.13 -7.85 10.20
N ALA A 317 -1.81 -8.98 10.35
CA ALA A 317 -2.43 -9.38 11.60
C ALA A 317 -1.36 -9.80 12.62
N SER A 318 -1.62 -9.50 13.89
CA SER A 318 -0.82 -10.04 14.98
C SER A 318 -0.90 -11.56 15.01
N SER A 319 0.16 -12.22 15.48
CA SER A 319 0.20 -13.68 15.63
C SER A 319 -0.95 -14.19 16.51
N ALA A 320 -1.34 -13.45 17.56
CA ALA A 320 -2.49 -13.79 18.38
C ALA A 320 -3.80 -13.79 17.57
N ALA A 321 -4.10 -12.72 16.82
CA ALA A 321 -5.32 -12.65 16.01
C ALA A 321 -5.36 -13.74 14.92
N LEU A 322 -4.21 -14.09 14.33
CA LEU A 322 -4.11 -15.19 13.38
C LEU A 322 -4.37 -16.54 14.05
N LEU A 323 -3.73 -16.81 15.20
CA LEU A 323 -3.89 -18.06 15.94
C LEU A 323 -5.31 -18.22 16.50
N ASP A 324 -5.96 -17.15 16.97
CA ASP A 324 -7.37 -17.14 17.37
C ASP A 324 -8.24 -17.73 16.25
N VAL A 325 -7.96 -17.36 14.99
CA VAL A 325 -8.68 -17.88 13.84
C VAL A 325 -8.28 -19.34 13.62
N LEU A 326 -6.99 -19.66 13.45
CA LEU A 326 -6.55 -21.03 13.16
C LEU A 326 -7.03 -22.08 14.18
N PHE A 327 -7.18 -21.72 15.45
CA PHE A 327 -7.69 -22.59 16.52
C PHE A 327 -9.20 -22.46 16.78
N GLY A 328 -9.92 -21.67 15.98
CA GLY A 328 -11.38 -21.55 16.03
C GLY A 328 -11.91 -20.74 17.22
N GLU A 329 -11.07 -19.96 17.90
CA GLU A 329 -11.52 -18.95 18.87
C GLU A 329 -12.24 -17.78 18.17
N ALA A 330 -11.95 -17.57 16.88
CA ALA A 330 -12.74 -16.75 15.98
C ALA A 330 -12.94 -17.42 14.61
N ALA A 331 -14.04 -17.08 13.93
CA ALA A 331 -14.30 -17.58 12.58
C ALA A 331 -13.59 -16.72 11.52
N PRO A 332 -13.01 -17.33 10.46
CA PRO A 332 -12.46 -16.58 9.34
C PRO A 332 -13.59 -15.87 8.58
N GLN A 333 -13.41 -14.58 8.37
CA GLN A 333 -14.37 -13.71 7.68
C GLN A 333 -13.77 -13.01 6.46
N GLY A 334 -12.43 -13.03 6.35
CA GLY A 334 -11.71 -12.35 5.29
C GLY A 334 -12.09 -12.88 3.91
N ARG A 335 -11.96 -11.99 2.93
CA ARG A 335 -12.11 -12.26 1.50
C ARG A 335 -10.96 -11.56 0.80
N LEU A 336 -10.40 -12.21 -0.23
CA LEU A 336 -9.29 -11.64 -0.97
C LEU A 336 -9.65 -10.28 -1.60
N PRO A 337 -8.86 -9.22 -1.36
CA PRO A 337 -9.08 -7.91 -1.99
C PRO A 337 -8.52 -7.84 -3.42
N MET A 338 -7.88 -8.91 -3.90
CA MET A 338 -7.20 -9.01 -5.19
C MET A 338 -7.22 -10.44 -5.73
N ASP A 339 -7.00 -10.64 -7.03
CA ASP A 339 -6.73 -11.97 -7.59
C ASP A 339 -5.34 -12.46 -7.11
N LEU A 340 -5.22 -13.75 -6.78
CA LEU A 340 -3.93 -14.41 -6.58
C LEU A 340 -3.53 -15.13 -7.87
N PRO A 341 -2.44 -14.71 -8.53
CA PRO A 341 -2.07 -15.24 -9.84
C PRO A 341 -1.63 -16.70 -9.75
N SER A 342 -1.87 -17.44 -10.83
CA SER A 342 -1.45 -18.85 -10.95
C SER A 342 0.01 -19.02 -11.36
N SER A 343 0.61 -17.99 -12.00
CA SER A 343 2.00 -18.01 -12.47
C SER A 343 2.50 -16.60 -12.81
N MET A 344 3.82 -16.41 -12.91
CA MET A 344 4.41 -15.16 -13.40
C MET A 344 4.03 -14.85 -14.84
N ALA A 345 3.76 -15.87 -15.66
CA ALA A 345 3.25 -15.65 -17.02
C ALA A 345 1.88 -14.96 -17.01
N ALA A 346 1.00 -15.33 -16.06
CA ALA A 346 -0.29 -14.66 -15.89
C ALA A 346 -0.13 -13.21 -15.36
N VAL A 347 0.85 -12.97 -14.49
CA VAL A 347 1.20 -11.62 -13.99
C VAL A 347 1.70 -10.73 -15.13
N ILE A 348 2.63 -11.21 -15.94
CA ILE A 348 3.21 -10.44 -17.06
C ILE A 348 2.15 -10.13 -18.13
N ALA A 349 1.19 -11.02 -18.33
CA ALA A 349 0.09 -10.81 -19.27
C ALA A 349 -1.01 -9.87 -18.74
N ASN A 350 -1.06 -9.65 -17.42
CA ASN A 350 -2.03 -8.78 -16.76
C ASN A 350 -1.82 -7.31 -17.18
N ARG A 351 -2.90 -6.56 -17.37
CA ARG A 351 -2.79 -5.13 -17.67
C ARG A 351 -2.88 -4.34 -16.37
N PRO A 352 -1.88 -3.50 -16.04
CA PRO A 352 -1.78 -2.85 -14.73
C PRO A 352 -2.90 -1.85 -14.45
N ASP A 353 -3.62 -1.38 -15.49
CA ASP A 353 -4.78 -0.49 -15.33
C ASP A 353 -6.13 -1.21 -15.25
N VAL A 354 -6.21 -2.51 -15.52
CA VAL A 354 -7.48 -3.23 -15.60
C VAL A 354 -7.69 -4.11 -14.37
N PRO A 355 -8.73 -3.85 -13.56
CA PRO A 355 -8.98 -4.67 -12.38
C PRO A 355 -9.39 -6.10 -12.77
N PHE A 356 -8.85 -7.09 -12.05
CA PHE A 356 -9.24 -8.50 -12.12
C PHE A 356 -9.13 -9.15 -13.51
N ASP A 357 -8.23 -8.65 -14.38
CA ASP A 357 -7.98 -9.24 -15.70
C ASP A 357 -6.87 -10.31 -15.72
N THR A 358 -6.46 -10.78 -14.53
CA THR A 358 -5.55 -11.92 -14.40
C THR A 358 -6.19 -13.16 -15.04
N ALA A 359 -5.45 -13.79 -15.96
CA ALA A 359 -5.87 -15.02 -16.60
C ALA A 359 -5.73 -16.20 -15.62
N ASP A 360 -6.79 -17.00 -15.51
CA ASP A 360 -6.84 -18.23 -14.69
C ASP A 360 -6.13 -18.10 -13.32
N PRO A 361 -6.52 -17.12 -12.47
CA PRO A 361 -5.91 -16.95 -11.17
C PRO A 361 -6.23 -18.16 -10.29
N LEU A 362 -5.30 -18.49 -9.40
CA LEU A 362 -5.45 -19.59 -8.46
C LEU A 362 -6.63 -19.35 -7.51
N TYR A 363 -6.76 -18.12 -7.01
CA TYR A 363 -7.90 -17.66 -6.24
C TYR A 363 -8.35 -16.29 -6.75
N ARG A 364 -9.65 -16.12 -6.94
CA ARG A 364 -10.25 -14.86 -7.42
C ARG A 364 -10.45 -13.87 -6.27
N PHE A 365 -10.51 -12.58 -6.61
CA PHE A 365 -11.08 -11.54 -5.76
C PHE A 365 -12.39 -12.01 -5.13
N GLY A 366 -12.54 -11.73 -3.83
CA GLY A 366 -13.71 -12.14 -3.07
C GLY A 366 -13.70 -13.61 -2.65
N HIS A 367 -12.68 -14.41 -2.97
CA HIS A 367 -12.54 -15.76 -2.46
C HIS A 367 -12.20 -15.76 -0.97
N GLY A 368 -12.81 -16.68 -0.22
CA GLY A 368 -12.55 -16.91 1.18
C GLY A 368 -13.59 -17.87 1.77
N LEU A 369 -13.12 -18.86 2.50
CA LEU A 369 -13.89 -19.94 3.09
C LEU A 369 -14.30 -19.61 4.53
N SER A 370 -15.21 -20.42 5.05
CA SER A 370 -15.63 -20.45 6.45
C SER A 370 -15.56 -21.91 6.96
N TYR A 371 -15.63 -22.12 8.28
CA TYR A 371 -15.65 -23.46 8.87
C TYR A 371 -16.95 -24.23 8.61
#